data_AF-A0A7C4ETS7-F1
#
_entry.id   AF-A0A7C4ETS7-F1
#
_cell.length_a   1.000
_cell.length_b   1.000
_cell.length_c   1.000
_cell.angle_alpha   90.00
_cell.angle_beta   90.00
_cell.angle_gamma   90.00
#
_symmetry.space_group_name_H-M   'P 1'
#
loop_
_entity.id
_entity.type
_entity.pdbx_description
1 polymer ?
#
loop_
_entity_poly.entity_id
_entity_poly.type
_entity_poly.pdbx_seq_one_letter_code
_entity_poly.pdbx_strand_id
1 'polypeptide(L)'
;MLCVWFSFLMREYTADDALIYYRYIRNCLEGNGLVYNIGERFNGLTSPLYTYLSLAVAYLFRGNIQYTQIGLGALLLFFTSVMTIRVFNRTLSWWRLVFLPPLLSSSVFFYKTFGLETMLFLFLILTALYLFNTKRFVLFGIVCALLLLTRGESFFLILTFFVVYLIQYRQVPPVKVYIMPCIIMLLHGACTYFYYGSVLPNTLSAKIHQGTSGLWGRCAFMHHIPHFIDWFWGGNGILPAGMLLIALFGIRTAWNHVSLRILLIFFLLYCAFYIVLNIPDYFWYYGYVFLVMYLLVICGL
;
A
#
# COMPACT_ATOMS: atom_id res chain seq x y z
N MET A 1 -17.66 7.10 11.13
CA MET A 1 -18.90 6.27 11.20
C MET A 1 -18.99 5.30 10.02
N LEU A 2 -18.86 5.76 8.77
CA LEU A 2 -18.90 4.87 7.58
C LEU A 2 -17.86 3.73 7.61
N CYS A 3 -16.59 4.02 7.90
CA CYS A 3 -15.54 2.99 7.94
C CYS A 3 -15.87 1.87 8.92
N VAL A 4 -16.31 2.22 10.13
CA VAL A 4 -16.65 1.23 11.17
C VAL A 4 -17.84 0.38 10.74
N TRP A 5 -18.90 1.01 10.22
CA TRP A 5 -20.09 0.31 9.75
C TRP A 5 -19.78 -0.69 8.63
N PHE A 6 -19.09 -0.26 7.58
CA PHE A 6 -18.73 -1.15 6.48
C PHE A 6 -17.72 -2.23 6.88
N SER A 7 -16.80 -1.92 7.80
CA SER A 7 -15.89 -2.94 8.36
C SER A 7 -16.66 -4.02 9.12
N PHE A 8 -17.71 -3.64 9.85
CA PHE A 8 -18.57 -4.59 10.54
C PHE A 8 -19.38 -5.48 9.57
N LEU A 9 -19.85 -4.92 8.46
CA LEU A 9 -20.53 -5.69 7.41
C LEU A 9 -19.58 -6.67 6.71
N MET A 10 -18.33 -6.28 6.49
CA MET A 10 -17.31 -7.10 5.82
C MET A 10 -16.54 -8.02 6.78
N ARG A 11 -16.93 -8.12 8.05
CA ARG A 11 -16.15 -8.81 9.08
C ARG A 11 -15.94 -10.31 8.80
N GLU A 12 -16.85 -10.93 8.06
CA GLU A 12 -16.82 -12.35 7.71
C GLU A 12 -16.01 -12.63 6.44
N TYR A 13 -15.62 -11.59 5.69
CA TYR A 13 -14.76 -11.72 4.53
C TYR A 13 -13.30 -11.71 4.96
N THR A 14 -12.49 -12.60 4.38
CA THR A 14 -11.03 -12.62 4.54
C THR A 14 -10.39 -13.01 3.23
N ALA A 15 -9.39 -12.25 2.79
CA ALA A 15 -8.57 -12.60 1.65
C ALA A 15 -7.77 -13.88 1.97
N ASP A 16 -7.63 -14.78 1.00
CA ASP A 16 -6.85 -16.01 1.13
C ASP A 16 -5.39 -15.73 1.56
N ASP A 17 -4.73 -14.75 0.94
CA ASP A 17 -3.36 -14.35 1.29
C ASP A 17 -3.23 -13.82 2.72
N ALA A 18 -4.31 -13.28 3.31
CA ALA A 18 -4.29 -12.82 4.70
C ALA A 18 -4.11 -14.00 5.68
N LEU A 19 -4.57 -15.20 5.31
CA LEU A 19 -4.41 -16.40 6.13
C LEU A 19 -2.95 -16.80 6.31
N ILE A 20 -2.08 -16.41 5.36
CA ILE A 20 -0.63 -16.59 5.50
C ILE A 20 -0.14 -15.80 6.72
N TYR A 21 -0.42 -14.49 6.76
CA TYR A 21 -0.07 -13.64 7.92
C TYR A 21 -0.65 -14.20 9.21
N TYR A 22 -1.91 -14.65 9.20
CA TYR A 22 -2.58 -15.12 10.42
C TYR A 22 -1.88 -16.36 11.00
N ARG A 23 -1.39 -17.26 10.14
CA ARG A 23 -0.64 -18.44 10.57
C ARG A 23 0.70 -18.07 11.19
N TYR A 24 1.46 -17.15 10.58
CA TYR A 24 2.72 -16.65 11.16
C TYR A 24 2.48 -15.99 12.52
N ILE A 25 1.44 -15.15 12.61
CA ILE A 25 1.07 -14.46 13.86
C ILE A 25 0.68 -15.47 14.93
N ARG A 26 -0.20 -16.43 14.61
CA ARG A 26 -0.64 -17.48 15.53
C ARG A 26 0.53 -18.28 16.08
N ASN A 27 1.40 -18.78 15.20
CA ASN A 27 2.57 -19.56 15.61
C ASN A 27 3.50 -18.73 16.52
N CYS A 28 3.68 -17.44 16.22
CA CYS A 28 4.49 -16.56 17.06
C CYS A 28 3.87 -16.35 18.44
N LEU A 29 2.55 -16.14 18.52
CA LEU A 29 1.82 -15.98 19.78
C LEU A 29 1.80 -17.26 20.63
N GLU A 30 1.83 -18.43 19.99
CA GLU A 30 1.93 -19.74 20.65
C GLU A 30 3.37 -20.10 21.08
N GLY A 31 4.35 -19.23 20.83
CA GLY A 31 5.75 -19.45 21.22
C GLY A 31 6.57 -20.28 20.23
N ASN A 32 6.00 -20.64 19.08
CA ASN A 32 6.69 -21.38 18.01
C ASN A 32 7.58 -20.48 17.12
N GLY A 33 7.55 -19.18 17.36
CA GLY A 33 8.26 -18.17 16.57
C GLY A 33 7.52 -17.77 15.29
N LEU A 34 8.08 -16.79 14.57
CA LEU A 34 7.50 -16.22 13.36
C LEU A 34 7.75 -17.13 12.15
N VAL A 35 7.09 -18.28 12.11
CA VAL A 35 7.25 -19.31 11.07
C VAL A 35 5.89 -19.77 10.51
N TYR A 36 5.86 -20.27 9.28
CA TYR A 36 4.64 -20.85 8.70
C TYR A 36 4.45 -22.32 9.15
N ASN A 37 5.47 -23.14 8.95
CA ASN A 37 5.55 -24.52 9.43
C ASN A 37 6.43 -24.55 10.68
N ILE A 38 5.95 -25.19 11.74
CA ILE A 38 6.72 -25.33 12.98
C ILE A 38 7.96 -26.19 12.69
N GLY A 39 9.12 -25.74 13.16
CA GLY A 39 10.41 -26.38 12.89
C GLY A 39 11.11 -25.90 11.61
N GLU A 40 10.42 -25.16 10.73
CA GLU A 40 10.99 -24.65 9.48
C GLU A 40 11.04 -23.12 9.47
N ARG A 41 12.25 -22.55 9.42
CA ARG A 41 12.44 -21.10 9.35
C ARG A 41 12.41 -20.60 7.90
N PHE A 42 11.22 -20.65 7.29
CA PHE A 42 10.99 -20.09 5.98
C PHE A 42 10.46 -18.65 6.07
N ASN A 43 11.07 -17.71 5.34
CA ASN A 43 10.60 -16.32 5.31
C ASN A 43 9.59 -16.10 4.16
N GLY A 44 8.31 -16.27 4.46
CA GLY A 44 7.21 -15.98 3.54
C GLY A 44 6.65 -14.56 3.63
N LEU A 45 7.18 -13.72 4.50
CA LEU A 45 6.59 -12.43 4.86
C LEU A 45 7.11 -11.31 3.97
N THR A 46 6.37 -10.99 2.90
CA THR A 46 6.73 -9.91 1.96
C THR A 46 6.46 -8.49 2.49
N SER A 47 5.71 -8.36 3.59
CA SER A 47 5.45 -7.10 4.29
C SER A 47 5.83 -7.20 5.77
N PRO A 48 7.13 -7.09 6.12
CA PRO A 48 7.58 -7.19 7.50
C PRO A 48 6.92 -6.19 8.45
N LEU A 49 6.81 -4.92 8.06
CA LEU A 49 6.22 -3.90 8.93
C LEU A 49 4.75 -4.20 9.24
N TYR A 50 3.98 -4.62 8.23
CA TYR A 50 2.60 -5.03 8.44
C TYR A 50 2.54 -6.22 9.40
N THR A 51 3.40 -7.23 9.20
CA THR A 51 3.47 -8.40 10.08
C THR A 51 3.73 -8.01 11.54
N TYR A 52 4.71 -7.13 11.80
CA TYR A 52 5.02 -6.70 13.16
C TYR A 52 3.87 -5.94 13.81
N LEU A 53 3.21 -5.06 13.04
CA LEU A 53 2.04 -4.33 13.50
C LEU A 53 0.86 -5.26 13.80
N SER A 54 0.58 -6.19 12.89
CA SER A 54 -0.46 -7.20 13.03
C SER A 54 -0.23 -8.11 14.24
N LEU A 55 1.01 -8.53 14.47
CA LEU A 55 1.40 -9.30 15.64
C LEU A 55 1.20 -8.50 16.94
N ALA A 56 1.64 -7.23 16.97
CA ALA A 56 1.49 -6.38 18.15
C ALA A 56 0.01 -6.15 18.52
N VAL A 57 -0.85 -5.90 17.52
CA VAL A 57 -2.30 -5.74 17.73
C VAL A 57 -2.91 -7.06 18.19
N ALA A 58 -2.60 -8.17 17.55
CA ALA A 58 -3.12 -9.49 17.95
C ALA A 58 -2.71 -9.86 19.39
N TYR A 59 -1.46 -9.56 19.77
CA TYR A 59 -0.96 -9.77 21.14
C TYR A 59 -1.71 -8.92 22.17
N LEU A 60 -1.96 -7.64 21.86
CA LEU A 60 -2.59 -6.70 22.80
C LEU A 60 -4.05 -7.04 23.09
N PHE A 61 -4.82 -7.40 22.06
CA PHE A 61 -6.26 -7.65 22.20
C PHE A 61 -6.62 -9.11 22.51
N ARG A 62 -5.64 -10.03 22.48
CA ARG A 62 -5.77 -11.46 22.85
C ARG A 62 -7.07 -12.11 22.33
N GLY A 63 -7.44 -11.79 21.10
CA GLY A 63 -8.71 -12.19 20.49
C GLY A 63 -8.51 -12.92 19.17
N ASN A 64 -9.62 -13.14 18.46
CA ASN A 64 -9.57 -13.71 17.12
C ASN A 64 -8.72 -12.81 16.19
N ILE A 65 -7.65 -13.39 15.62
CA ILE A 65 -6.70 -12.69 14.76
C ILE A 65 -7.43 -11.97 13.62
N GLN A 66 -8.43 -12.60 12.99
CA GLN A 66 -9.21 -11.99 11.91
C GLN A 66 -9.84 -10.66 12.34
N TYR A 67 -10.54 -10.63 13.48
CA TYR A 67 -11.17 -9.39 13.96
C TYR A 67 -10.16 -8.32 14.33
N THR A 68 -9.01 -8.70 14.89
CA THR A 68 -7.93 -7.74 15.16
C THR A 68 -7.35 -7.13 13.87
N GLN A 69 -7.24 -7.92 12.79
CA GLN A 69 -6.74 -7.44 11.51
C GLN A 69 -7.77 -6.58 10.76
N ILE A 70 -9.06 -6.89 10.90
CA ILE A 70 -10.15 -6.06 10.37
C ILE A 70 -10.20 -4.72 11.11
N GLY A 71 -10.05 -4.71 12.44
CA GLY A 71 -9.93 -3.49 13.23
C GLY A 71 -8.73 -2.64 12.83
N LEU A 72 -7.57 -3.26 12.62
CA LEU A 72 -6.36 -2.59 12.13
C LEU A 72 -6.58 -2.00 10.72
N GLY A 73 -7.16 -2.76 9.80
CA GLY A 73 -7.50 -2.31 8.45
C GLY A 73 -8.46 -1.12 8.46
N ALA A 74 -9.51 -1.17 9.28
CA ALA A 74 -10.48 -0.09 9.45
C ALA A 74 -9.82 1.18 9.99
N LEU A 75 -8.93 1.04 10.98
CA LEU A 75 -8.19 2.16 11.56
C LEU A 75 -7.24 2.79 10.53
N LEU A 76 -6.53 1.98 9.76
CA LEU A 76 -5.63 2.44 8.70
C LEU A 76 -6.40 3.11 7.55
N LEU A 77 -7.56 2.59 7.16
CA LEU A 77 -8.43 3.22 6.17
C LEU A 77 -8.95 4.58 6.66
N PHE A 78 -9.33 4.68 7.94
CA PHE A 78 -9.70 5.94 8.57
C PHE A 78 -8.54 6.94 8.52
N PHE A 79 -7.34 6.54 8.95
CA PHE A 79 -6.18 7.45 8.90
C PHE A 79 -5.75 7.81 7.49
N THR A 80 -5.85 6.90 6.53
CA THR A 80 -5.65 7.18 5.09
C THR A 80 -6.61 8.29 4.64
N SER A 81 -7.89 8.17 5.01
CA SER A 81 -8.93 9.13 4.68
C SER A 81 -8.72 10.50 5.35
N VAL A 82 -8.19 10.54 6.57
CA VAL A 82 -7.82 11.81 7.23
C VAL A 82 -6.57 12.41 6.59
N MET A 83 -5.57 11.59 6.23
CA MET A 83 -4.34 12.06 5.62
C MET A 83 -4.55 12.63 4.22
N THR A 84 -5.50 12.14 3.43
CA THR A 84 -5.81 12.77 2.13
C THR A 84 -6.24 14.22 2.30
N ILE A 85 -7.09 14.53 3.29
CA ILE A 85 -7.47 15.92 3.61
C ILE A 85 -6.22 16.73 3.97
N ARG A 86 -5.36 16.20 4.85
CA ARG A 86 -4.16 16.91 5.32
C ARG A 86 -3.15 17.19 4.21
N VAL A 87 -2.99 16.27 3.26
CA VAL A 87 -2.08 16.42 2.13
C VAL A 87 -2.61 17.41 1.10
N PHE A 88 -3.91 17.37 0.83
CA PHE A 88 -4.50 18.10 -0.30
C PHE A 88 -5.28 19.36 0.11
N ASN A 89 -5.34 19.73 1.38
CA ASN A 89 -6.05 20.94 1.86
C ASN A 89 -5.55 22.27 1.27
N ARG A 90 -4.29 22.35 0.85
CA ARG A 90 -3.71 23.53 0.18
C ARG A 90 -3.76 23.44 -1.34
N THR A 91 -4.15 22.29 -1.88
CA THR A 91 -4.02 21.96 -3.30
C THR A 91 -5.38 21.91 -3.99
N LEU A 92 -6.38 21.32 -3.32
CA LEU A 92 -7.73 21.15 -3.84
C LEU A 92 -8.71 22.09 -3.14
N SER A 93 -9.76 22.48 -3.86
CA SER A 93 -10.88 23.24 -3.31
C SER A 93 -11.55 22.50 -2.14
N TRP A 94 -12.09 23.24 -1.17
CA TRP A 94 -12.69 22.66 0.04
C TRP A 94 -13.78 21.63 -0.26
N TRP A 95 -14.63 21.88 -1.27
CA TRP A 95 -15.72 20.97 -1.63
C TRP A 95 -15.20 19.63 -2.18
N ARG A 96 -14.11 19.63 -2.97
CA ARG A 96 -13.44 18.42 -3.47
C ARG A 96 -12.92 17.55 -2.31
N LEU A 97 -12.42 18.19 -1.26
CA LEU A 97 -11.90 17.52 -0.06
C LEU A 97 -13.01 16.93 0.82
N VAL A 98 -14.24 17.45 0.75
CA VAL A 98 -15.39 16.87 1.45
C VAL A 98 -15.79 15.54 0.82
N PHE A 99 -15.67 15.39 -0.51
CA PHE A 99 -16.06 14.18 -1.23
C PHE A 99 -15.01 13.06 -1.21
N LEU A 100 -13.73 13.39 -1.11
CA LEU A 100 -12.64 12.40 -1.21
C LEU A 100 -12.63 11.35 -0.07
N PRO A 101 -12.74 11.70 1.23
CA PRO A 101 -12.77 10.71 2.31
C PRO A 101 -13.98 9.76 2.27
N PRO A 102 -15.23 10.25 2.03
CA PRO A 102 -16.37 9.37 1.81
C PRO A 102 -16.19 8.45 0.61
N LEU A 103 -15.61 8.92 -0.50
CA LEU A 103 -15.35 8.09 -1.69
C LEU A 103 -14.39 6.93 -1.40
N LEU A 104 -13.34 7.17 -0.61
CA LEU A 104 -12.45 6.10 -0.15
C LEU A 104 -13.19 5.15 0.80
N SER A 105 -13.95 5.71 1.75
CA SER A 105 -14.65 4.93 2.77
C SER A 105 -15.86 4.17 2.24
N SER A 106 -16.44 4.54 1.10
CA SER A 106 -17.55 3.81 0.48
C SER A 106 -17.10 2.73 -0.51
N SER A 107 -15.81 2.72 -0.86
CA SER A 107 -15.28 1.75 -1.81
C SER A 107 -15.14 0.37 -1.18
N VAL A 108 -15.96 -0.58 -1.64
CA VAL A 108 -15.93 -2.00 -1.24
C VAL A 108 -14.53 -2.61 -1.44
N PHE A 109 -13.78 -2.14 -2.44
CA PHE A 109 -12.44 -2.62 -2.76
C PHE A 109 -11.52 -2.63 -1.53
N PHE A 110 -11.46 -1.53 -0.79
CA PHE A 110 -10.50 -1.40 0.31
C PHE A 110 -10.81 -2.35 1.48
N TYR A 111 -12.09 -2.59 1.76
CA TYR A 111 -12.51 -3.55 2.80
C TYR A 111 -12.13 -4.98 2.45
N LYS A 112 -12.16 -5.35 1.16
CA LYS A 112 -11.69 -6.69 0.73
C LYS A 112 -10.17 -6.87 0.88
N THR A 113 -9.41 -5.80 1.07
CA THR A 113 -7.96 -5.89 1.33
C THR A 113 -7.60 -5.96 2.82
N PHE A 114 -8.60 -6.00 3.72
CA PHE A 114 -8.33 -6.13 5.15
C PHE A 114 -7.67 -7.48 5.47
N GLY A 115 -6.70 -7.45 6.39
CA GLY A 115 -5.81 -8.58 6.63
C GLY A 115 -4.52 -8.56 5.80
N LEU A 116 -4.35 -7.57 4.91
CA LEU A 116 -3.15 -7.36 4.10
C LEU A 116 -2.54 -5.97 4.32
N GLU A 117 -1.34 -5.77 3.79
CA GLU A 117 -0.57 -4.53 3.97
C GLU A 117 -1.10 -3.31 3.20
N THR A 118 -2.09 -3.47 2.32
CA THR A 118 -2.55 -2.43 1.39
C THR A 118 -2.96 -1.14 2.10
N MET A 119 -3.78 -1.22 3.15
CA MET A 119 -4.21 -0.02 3.88
C MET A 119 -3.05 0.69 4.58
N LEU A 120 -2.11 -0.08 5.14
CA LEU A 120 -0.90 0.47 5.76
C LEU A 120 -0.04 1.18 4.71
N PHE A 121 0.11 0.58 3.55
CA PHE A 121 0.87 1.13 2.44
C PHE A 121 0.30 2.48 1.98
N LEU A 122 -1.01 2.56 1.73
CA LEU A 122 -1.66 3.82 1.31
C LEU A 122 -1.54 4.91 2.39
N PHE A 123 -1.72 4.55 3.67
CA PHE A 123 -1.53 5.47 4.78
C PHE A 123 -0.11 6.04 4.82
N LEU A 124 0.91 5.18 4.68
CA LEU A 124 2.31 5.60 4.70
C LEU A 124 2.68 6.45 3.48
N ILE A 125 2.14 6.19 2.29
CA ILE A 125 2.34 7.03 1.09
C ILE A 125 1.86 8.45 1.36
N LEU A 126 0.64 8.60 1.87
CA LEU A 126 0.07 9.92 2.17
C LEU A 126 0.82 10.61 3.31
N THR A 127 1.26 9.85 4.30
CA THR A 127 2.09 10.38 5.39
C THR A 127 3.44 10.89 4.88
N ALA A 128 4.09 10.15 3.96
CA ALA A 128 5.32 10.57 3.31
C ALA A 128 5.12 11.86 2.51
N LEU A 129 4.04 11.96 1.72
CA LEU A 129 3.69 13.20 1.01
C LEU A 129 3.47 14.37 1.98
N TYR A 130 2.75 14.15 3.07
CA TYR A 130 2.50 15.19 4.07
C TYR A 130 3.81 15.69 4.71
N LEU A 131 4.71 14.78 5.09
CA LEU A 131 6.00 15.12 5.70
C LEU A 131 6.94 15.82 4.69
N PHE A 132 6.90 15.40 3.43
CA PHE A 132 7.64 16.06 2.34
C PHE A 132 7.14 17.49 2.12
N ASN A 133 5.82 17.68 2.03
CA ASN A 133 5.20 19.00 1.85
C ASN A 133 5.46 19.94 3.05
N THR A 134 5.49 19.40 4.27
CA THR A 134 5.78 20.16 5.50
C THR A 134 7.28 20.29 5.80
N LYS A 135 8.15 19.85 4.87
CA LYS A 135 9.62 19.93 4.96
C LYS A 135 10.21 19.22 6.19
N ARG A 136 9.50 18.25 6.78
CA ARG A 136 9.95 17.46 7.93
C ARG A 136 10.80 16.27 7.46
N PHE A 137 11.93 16.56 6.82
CA PHE A 137 12.69 15.57 6.04
C PHE A 137 13.24 14.39 6.86
N VAL A 138 13.59 14.58 8.13
CA VAL A 138 14.08 13.47 8.99
C VAL A 138 12.96 12.44 9.24
N LEU A 139 11.76 12.90 9.60
CA LEU A 139 10.59 12.02 9.77
C LEU A 139 10.17 11.40 8.44
N PHE A 140 10.24 12.18 7.36
CA PHE A 140 9.98 11.67 6.01
C PHE A 140 10.90 10.49 5.67
N GLY A 141 12.20 10.60 5.93
CA GLY A 141 13.15 9.51 5.74
C GLY A 141 12.71 8.24 6.49
N ILE A 142 12.34 8.37 7.77
CA ILE A 142 11.86 7.22 8.58
C ILE A 142 10.65 6.57 7.91
N VAL A 143 9.67 7.36 7.47
CA VAL A 143 8.49 6.84 6.76
C VAL A 143 8.87 6.18 5.43
N CYS A 144 9.89 6.65 4.72
CA CYS A 144 10.42 5.98 3.52
C CYS A 144 10.99 4.58 3.83
N ALA A 145 11.71 4.41 4.95
CA ALA A 145 12.16 3.08 5.37
C ALA A 145 10.97 2.17 5.71
N LEU A 146 9.98 2.70 6.42
CA LEU A 146 8.74 1.96 6.73
C LEU A 146 7.96 1.58 5.46
N LEU A 147 7.96 2.43 4.43
CA LEU A 147 7.40 2.11 3.12
C LEU A 147 8.15 0.93 2.46
N LEU A 148 9.48 0.91 2.49
CA LEU A 148 10.25 -0.22 1.96
C LEU A 148 9.98 -1.52 2.71
N LEU A 149 9.79 -1.45 4.03
CA LEU A 149 9.42 -2.59 4.87
C LEU A 149 7.94 -3.01 4.73
N THR A 150 7.11 -2.24 4.03
CA THR A 150 5.74 -2.68 3.71
C THR A 150 5.66 -3.27 2.32
N ARG A 151 6.22 -2.59 1.32
CA ARG A 151 6.25 -3.05 -0.07
C ARG A 151 7.53 -2.57 -0.76
N GLY A 152 8.24 -3.49 -1.41
CA GLY A 152 9.49 -3.18 -2.11
C GLY A 152 9.33 -2.18 -3.26
N GLU A 153 8.16 -2.14 -3.90
CA GLU A 153 7.84 -1.19 -4.99
C GLU A 153 7.86 0.27 -4.56
N SER A 154 7.78 0.54 -3.25
CA SER A 154 7.92 1.89 -2.72
C SER A 154 9.27 2.53 -3.04
N PHE A 155 10.27 1.73 -3.44
CA PHE A 155 11.52 2.23 -4.01
C PHE A 155 11.28 3.25 -5.14
N PHE A 156 10.35 2.99 -6.05
CA PHE A 156 10.04 3.91 -7.15
C PHE A 156 9.42 5.23 -6.66
N LEU A 157 8.61 5.17 -5.60
CA LEU A 157 8.06 6.37 -4.98
C LEU A 157 9.18 7.20 -4.30
N ILE A 158 10.08 6.54 -3.57
CA ILE A 158 11.21 7.19 -2.90
C ILE A 158 12.15 7.82 -3.92
N LEU A 159 12.43 7.12 -5.02
CA LEU A 159 13.19 7.66 -6.14
C LEU A 159 12.52 8.89 -6.73
N THR A 160 11.20 8.86 -6.92
CA THR A 160 10.42 10.00 -7.41
C THR A 160 10.55 11.21 -6.46
N PHE A 161 10.42 10.99 -5.14
CA PHE A 161 10.64 12.05 -4.15
C PHE A 161 12.05 12.62 -4.22
N PHE A 162 13.06 11.76 -4.34
CA PHE A 162 14.45 12.17 -4.43
C PHE A 162 14.71 13.05 -5.66
N VAL A 163 14.24 12.62 -6.84
CA VAL A 163 14.36 13.40 -8.08
C VAL A 163 13.63 14.75 -7.96
N VAL A 164 12.41 14.76 -7.42
CA VAL A 164 11.66 16.01 -7.21
C VAL A 164 12.38 16.94 -6.23
N TYR A 165 12.97 16.40 -5.15
CA TYR A 165 13.76 17.16 -4.21
C TYR A 165 14.98 17.82 -4.89
N LEU A 166 15.73 17.05 -5.69
CA LEU A 166 16.87 17.56 -6.44
C LEU A 166 16.47 18.69 -7.40
N ILE A 167 15.35 18.54 -8.11
CA ILE A 167 14.85 19.57 -9.04
C ILE A 167 14.44 20.84 -8.27
N GLN A 168 13.76 20.70 -7.13
CA GLN A 168 13.21 21.81 -6.36
C GLN A 168 14.28 22.58 -5.57
N TYR A 169 15.23 21.87 -4.96
CA TYR A 169 16.21 22.47 -4.05
C TYR A 169 17.62 22.55 -4.65
N ARG A 170 17.87 21.91 -5.81
CA ARG A 170 19.17 21.89 -6.50
C ARG A 170 20.34 21.38 -5.64
N GLN A 171 20.03 20.61 -4.61
CA GLN A 171 20.98 20.02 -3.67
C GLN A 171 20.49 18.64 -3.24
N VAL A 172 21.42 17.79 -2.80
CA VAL A 172 21.08 16.51 -2.17
C VAL A 172 20.51 16.74 -0.77
N PRO A 173 19.53 15.93 -0.30
CA PRO A 173 19.09 15.97 1.08
C PRO A 173 20.28 15.81 2.04
N PRO A 174 20.27 16.50 3.20
CA PRO A 174 21.36 16.39 4.14
C PRO A 174 21.46 14.98 4.73
N VAL A 175 22.68 14.53 5.05
CA VAL A 175 22.99 13.17 5.52
C VAL A 175 22.08 12.69 6.65
N LYS A 176 21.69 13.60 7.56
CA LYS A 176 20.77 13.32 8.69
C LYS A 176 19.43 12.69 8.30
N VAL A 177 18.97 12.89 7.06
CA VAL A 177 17.73 12.29 6.54
C VAL A 177 17.87 10.78 6.34
N TYR A 178 19.09 10.29 6.10
CA TYR A 178 19.38 8.90 5.78
C TYR A 178 19.77 8.06 7.01
N ILE A 179 20.23 8.68 8.10
CA ILE A 179 20.75 7.97 9.27
C ILE A 179 19.71 6.99 9.85
N MET A 180 18.53 7.49 10.25
CA MET A 180 17.50 6.64 10.85
C MET A 180 16.95 5.58 9.87
N PRO A 181 16.67 5.91 8.60
CA PRO A 181 16.30 4.90 7.59
C PRO A 181 17.32 3.79 7.42
N CYS A 182 18.61 4.13 7.32
CA CYS A 182 19.67 3.14 7.22
C CYS A 182 19.72 2.24 8.46
N ILE A 183 19.60 2.81 9.66
CA ILE A 183 19.54 2.03 10.91
C ILE A 183 18.35 1.07 10.90
N ILE A 184 17.15 1.53 10.53
CA ILE A 184 15.95 0.70 10.47
C ILE A 184 16.14 -0.46 9.48
N MET A 185 16.64 -0.18 8.28
CA MET A 185 16.84 -1.20 7.25
C MET A 185 17.95 -2.19 7.64
N LEU A 186 19.05 -1.72 8.24
CA LEU A 186 20.15 -2.56 8.71
C LEU A 186 19.72 -3.46 9.87
N LEU A 187 19.01 -2.91 10.86
CA LEU A 187 18.50 -3.71 11.97
C LEU A 187 17.51 -4.76 11.49
N HIS A 188 16.58 -4.38 10.61
CA HIS A 188 15.64 -5.35 10.04
C HIS A 188 16.37 -6.44 9.25
N GLY A 189 17.30 -6.06 8.37
CA GLY A 189 18.07 -7.01 7.56
C GLY A 189 18.96 -7.94 8.40
N ALA A 190 19.54 -7.43 9.48
CA ALA A 190 20.28 -8.26 10.43
C ALA A 190 19.35 -9.26 11.14
N CYS A 191 18.20 -8.79 11.65
CA CYS A 191 17.22 -9.66 12.29
C CYS A 191 16.71 -10.76 11.34
N THR A 192 16.40 -10.44 10.09
CA THR A 192 15.94 -11.45 9.12
C THR A 192 17.06 -12.40 8.74
N TYR A 193 18.28 -11.92 8.55
CA TYR A 193 19.43 -12.76 8.24
C TYR A 193 19.75 -13.75 9.38
N PHE A 194 19.83 -13.29 10.63
CA PHE A 194 20.11 -14.17 11.76
C PHE A 194 18.96 -15.13 12.08
N TYR A 195 17.71 -14.73 11.83
CA TYR A 195 16.56 -15.57 12.12
C TYR A 195 16.26 -16.58 11.01
N TYR A 196 16.17 -16.13 9.75
CA TYR A 196 15.77 -16.93 8.57
C TYR A 196 16.92 -17.39 7.68
N GLY A 197 18.14 -16.86 7.85
CA GLY A 197 19.28 -17.13 6.97
C GLY A 197 19.30 -16.31 5.67
N SER A 198 18.30 -15.44 5.45
CA SER A 198 18.22 -14.57 4.27
C SER A 198 17.72 -13.17 4.65
N VAL A 199 18.28 -12.15 3.98
CA VAL A 199 17.88 -10.75 4.20
C VAL A 199 16.51 -10.48 3.58
N LEU A 200 16.29 -10.99 2.36
CA LEU A 200 15.06 -10.80 1.60
C LEU A 200 14.11 -11.99 1.81
N PRO A 201 12.78 -11.77 1.73
CA PRO A 201 11.80 -12.85 1.79
C PRO A 201 12.01 -13.87 0.67
N ASN A 202 11.95 -15.15 1.01
CA ASN A 202 12.14 -16.25 0.06
C ASN A 202 10.98 -16.30 -0.97
N THR A 203 9.80 -15.79 -0.61
CA THR A 203 8.65 -15.70 -1.52
C THR A 203 8.79 -14.61 -2.59
N LEU A 204 9.70 -13.64 -2.41
CA LEU A 204 9.95 -12.63 -3.43
C LEU A 204 10.51 -13.25 -4.71
N SER A 205 11.48 -14.17 -4.57
CA SER A 205 12.02 -14.87 -5.73
C SER A 205 10.95 -15.73 -6.39
N ALA A 206 10.10 -16.43 -5.62
CA ALA A 206 8.99 -17.22 -6.16
C ALA A 206 8.04 -16.39 -7.04
N LYS A 207 7.71 -15.16 -6.63
CA LYS A 207 6.87 -14.23 -7.42
C LYS A 207 7.53 -13.81 -8.73
N ILE A 208 8.85 -13.58 -8.73
CA ILE A 208 9.59 -13.26 -9.96
C ILE A 208 9.60 -14.48 -10.90
N HIS A 209 9.87 -15.67 -10.37
CA HIS A 209 9.85 -16.91 -11.15
C HIS A 209 8.46 -17.21 -11.74
N GLN A 210 7.40 -16.88 -11.00
CA GLN A 210 6.02 -16.99 -11.48
C GLN A 210 5.79 -16.11 -12.72
N GLY A 211 6.25 -14.87 -12.71
CA GLY A 211 6.16 -13.96 -13.87
C GLY A 211 6.99 -14.42 -15.08
N THR A 212 8.19 -14.98 -14.83
CA THR A 212 9.07 -15.49 -15.89
C THR A 212 8.73 -16.90 -16.38
N SER A 213 7.78 -17.59 -15.75
CA SER A 213 7.42 -18.98 -16.08
C SER A 213 6.85 -19.16 -17.49
N GLY A 214 6.36 -18.07 -18.11
CA GLY A 214 5.69 -18.11 -19.41
C GLY A 214 4.27 -18.69 -19.36
N LEU A 215 3.79 -19.15 -18.20
CA LEU A 215 2.48 -19.81 -18.04
C LEU A 215 1.30 -18.82 -17.92
N TRP A 216 1.58 -17.56 -17.65
CA TRP A 216 0.56 -16.54 -17.36
C TRP A 216 0.18 -15.68 -18.57
N GLY A 217 0.70 -15.97 -19.76
CA GLY A 217 0.54 -15.13 -20.94
C GLY A 217 1.31 -13.82 -20.87
N ARG A 218 1.04 -12.87 -21.79
CA ARG A 218 1.66 -11.54 -21.80
C ARG A 218 0.75 -10.53 -21.13
N CYS A 219 1.32 -9.60 -20.37
CA CYS A 219 0.56 -8.58 -19.64
C CYS A 219 -0.41 -9.20 -18.61
N ALA A 220 0.06 -10.21 -17.87
CA ALA A 220 -0.73 -10.89 -16.85
C ALA A 220 -1.39 -9.90 -15.86
N PHE A 221 -0.72 -8.79 -15.55
CA PHE A 221 -1.25 -7.70 -14.73
C PHE A 221 -2.53 -7.01 -15.27
N MET A 222 -2.95 -7.29 -16.50
CA MET A 222 -4.15 -6.72 -17.12
C MET A 222 -5.24 -7.75 -17.43
N HIS A 223 -4.97 -9.04 -17.23
CA HIS A 223 -5.84 -10.11 -17.70
C HIS A 223 -7.23 -10.11 -17.05
N HIS A 224 -7.30 -9.89 -15.75
CA HIS A 224 -8.54 -9.95 -14.98
C HIS A 224 -9.16 -8.57 -14.73
N ILE A 225 -8.78 -7.52 -15.49
CA ILE A 225 -9.44 -6.20 -15.41
C ILE A 225 -10.97 -6.32 -15.60
N PRO A 226 -11.50 -7.04 -16.61
CA PRO A 226 -12.94 -7.21 -16.77
C PRO A 226 -13.58 -7.89 -15.56
N HIS A 227 -12.94 -8.94 -15.05
CA HIS A 227 -13.38 -9.63 -13.84
C HIS A 227 -13.39 -8.70 -12.61
N PHE A 228 -12.40 -7.82 -12.46
CA PHE A 228 -12.40 -6.83 -11.38
C PHE A 228 -13.51 -5.79 -11.53
N ILE A 229 -13.80 -5.34 -12.76
CA ILE A 229 -14.95 -4.46 -13.02
C ILE A 229 -16.25 -5.15 -12.58
N ASP A 230 -16.43 -6.41 -12.98
CA ASP A 230 -17.61 -7.19 -12.59
C ASP A 230 -17.68 -7.39 -11.08
N TRP A 231 -16.56 -7.74 -10.45
CA TRP A 231 -16.48 -8.07 -9.03
C TRP A 231 -16.63 -6.88 -8.09
N PHE A 232 -16.27 -5.67 -8.52
CA PHE A 232 -16.35 -4.45 -7.70
C PHE A 232 -17.54 -3.55 -8.07
N TRP A 233 -17.97 -3.52 -9.33
CA TRP A 233 -19.09 -2.69 -9.82
C TRP A 233 -20.30 -3.51 -10.28
N GLY A 234 -20.35 -4.81 -10.01
CA GLY A 234 -21.50 -5.66 -10.27
C GLY A 234 -21.85 -5.79 -11.76
N GLY A 235 -20.85 -5.72 -12.63
CA GLY A 235 -21.01 -5.80 -14.09
C GLY A 235 -21.47 -4.51 -14.76
N ASN A 236 -21.73 -3.44 -13.99
CA ASN A 236 -22.10 -2.15 -14.56
C ASN A 236 -20.85 -1.35 -14.95
N GLY A 237 -20.41 -1.52 -16.20
CA GLY A 237 -19.27 -0.81 -16.78
C GLY A 237 -19.44 0.70 -16.93
N ILE A 238 -20.66 1.24 -16.81
CA ILE A 238 -20.94 2.68 -17.02
C ILE A 238 -20.27 3.53 -15.93
N LEU A 239 -20.36 3.10 -14.66
CA LEU A 239 -19.74 3.79 -13.54
C LEU A 239 -18.20 3.87 -13.66
N PRO A 240 -17.45 2.76 -13.80
CA PRO A 240 -16.00 2.84 -13.95
C PRO A 240 -15.60 3.57 -15.25
N ALA A 241 -16.36 3.44 -16.35
CA ALA A 241 -16.10 4.21 -17.56
C ALA A 241 -16.27 5.73 -17.34
N GLY A 242 -17.35 6.16 -16.67
CA GLY A 242 -17.56 7.56 -16.31
C GLY A 242 -16.46 8.09 -15.37
N MET A 243 -16.05 7.29 -14.39
CA MET A 243 -14.93 7.63 -13.51
C MET A 243 -13.63 7.78 -14.28
N LEU A 244 -13.34 6.88 -15.24
CA LEU A 244 -12.16 7.00 -16.10
C LEU A 244 -12.20 8.27 -16.94
N LEU A 245 -13.34 8.60 -17.55
CA LEU A 245 -13.50 9.82 -18.34
C LEU A 245 -13.24 11.09 -17.50
N ILE A 246 -13.83 11.18 -16.31
CA ILE A 246 -13.58 12.31 -15.39
C ILE A 246 -12.12 12.33 -14.94
N ALA A 247 -11.54 11.16 -14.64
CA ALA A 247 -10.14 11.04 -14.22
C ALA A 247 -9.18 11.58 -15.29
N LEU A 248 -9.47 11.37 -16.58
CA LEU A 248 -8.66 11.91 -17.69
C LEU A 248 -8.60 13.44 -17.66
N PHE A 249 -9.73 14.12 -17.40
CA PHE A 249 -9.74 15.58 -17.23
C PHE A 249 -8.95 16.01 -15.99
N GLY A 250 -8.97 15.20 -14.94
CA GLY A 250 -8.22 15.43 -13.70
C GLY A 250 -6.70 15.37 -13.85
N ILE A 251 -6.17 14.71 -14.89
CA ILE A 251 -4.71 14.55 -15.09
C ILE A 251 -4.03 15.91 -15.23
N ARG A 252 -4.62 16.84 -15.98
CA ARG A 252 -4.05 18.18 -16.19
C ARG A 252 -3.93 18.95 -14.87
N THR A 253 -5.01 18.93 -14.08
CA THR A 253 -5.02 19.54 -12.74
C THR A 253 -3.97 18.88 -11.84
N ALA A 254 -3.93 17.56 -11.83
CA ALA A 254 -3.00 16.78 -11.02
C ALA A 254 -1.53 17.04 -11.39
N TRP A 255 -1.20 17.19 -12.68
CA TRP A 255 0.16 17.44 -13.14
C TRP A 255 0.72 18.80 -12.66
N ASN A 256 -0.15 19.78 -12.47
CA ASN A 256 0.24 21.12 -12.02
C ASN A 256 0.59 21.17 -10.53
N HIS A 257 0.24 20.15 -9.76
CA HIS A 257 0.50 20.10 -8.33
C HIS A 257 1.57 19.07 -8.00
N VAL A 258 2.63 19.50 -7.30
CA VAL A 258 3.82 18.66 -7.03
C VAL A 258 3.45 17.32 -6.38
N SER A 259 2.59 17.31 -5.37
CA SER A 259 2.20 16.08 -4.67
C SER A 259 1.43 15.10 -5.56
N LEU A 260 0.51 15.60 -6.39
CA LEU A 260 -0.25 14.77 -7.32
C LEU A 260 0.64 14.27 -8.47
N ARG A 261 1.55 15.12 -8.96
CA ARG A 261 2.55 14.72 -9.95
C ARG A 261 3.47 13.60 -9.44
N ILE A 262 3.91 13.66 -8.18
CA ILE A 262 4.68 12.57 -7.55
C ILE A 262 3.88 11.26 -7.59
N LEU A 263 2.60 11.29 -7.21
CA LEU A 263 1.74 10.12 -7.24
C LEU A 263 1.54 9.59 -8.67
N LEU A 264 1.35 10.47 -9.65
CA LEU A 264 1.20 10.07 -11.06
C LEU A 264 2.46 9.43 -11.62
N ILE A 265 3.64 10.00 -11.35
CA ILE A 265 4.91 9.40 -11.78
C ILE A 265 5.09 8.04 -11.11
N PHE A 266 4.83 7.93 -9.80
CA PHE A 266 4.88 6.65 -9.12
C PHE A 266 3.87 5.65 -9.68
N PHE A 267 2.66 6.08 -10.06
CA PHE A 267 1.66 5.22 -10.72
C PHE A 267 2.16 4.65 -12.03
N LEU A 268 2.78 5.46 -12.88
CA LEU A 268 3.35 4.99 -14.14
C LEU A 268 4.48 3.98 -13.90
N LEU A 269 5.39 4.26 -12.96
CA LEU A 269 6.49 3.36 -12.61
C LEU A 269 5.98 2.05 -11.97
N TYR A 270 4.96 2.14 -11.12
CA TYR A 270 4.32 1.00 -10.48
C TYR A 270 3.68 0.07 -11.52
N CYS A 271 2.86 0.61 -12.42
CA CYS A 271 2.25 -0.17 -13.50
C CYS A 271 3.33 -0.76 -14.43
N ALA A 272 4.35 0.03 -14.79
CA ALA A 272 5.44 -0.46 -15.63
C ALA A 272 6.18 -1.64 -14.98
N PHE A 273 6.45 -1.58 -13.67
CA PHE A 273 7.09 -2.67 -12.93
C PHE A 273 6.30 -3.98 -13.05
N TYR A 274 4.99 -3.93 -12.81
CA TYR A 274 4.12 -5.11 -12.91
C TYR A 274 4.00 -5.67 -14.33
N ILE A 275 3.90 -4.79 -15.33
CA ILE A 275 3.80 -5.19 -16.74
C ILE A 275 5.12 -5.81 -17.23
N VAL A 276 6.26 -5.16 -16.92
CA VAL A 276 7.58 -5.61 -17.38
C VAL A 276 7.99 -6.93 -16.74
N LEU A 277 7.73 -7.12 -15.45
CA LEU A 277 8.00 -8.38 -14.76
C LEU A 277 6.91 -9.43 -14.98
N ASN A 278 5.84 -9.09 -15.70
CA ASN A 278 4.70 -9.95 -15.99
C ASN A 278 4.15 -10.65 -14.75
N ILE A 279 4.11 -9.93 -13.63
CA ILE A 279 3.62 -10.47 -12.35
C ILE A 279 2.10 -10.62 -12.46
N PRO A 280 1.53 -11.76 -12.01
CA PRO A 280 0.08 -11.97 -12.04
C PRO A 280 -0.69 -10.91 -11.26
N ASP A 281 -1.91 -10.65 -11.71
CA ASP A 281 -2.82 -9.67 -11.16
C ASP A 281 -3.54 -10.18 -9.91
N TYR A 282 -3.01 -9.80 -8.76
CA TYR A 282 -3.71 -9.95 -7.48
C TYR A 282 -4.45 -8.66 -7.13
N PHE A 283 -5.71 -8.78 -6.68
CA PHE A 283 -6.60 -7.62 -6.52
C PHE A 283 -6.04 -6.57 -5.55
N TRP A 284 -5.31 -6.97 -4.50
CA TRP A 284 -4.75 -6.02 -3.53
C TRP A 284 -3.61 -5.16 -4.10
N TYR A 285 -2.98 -5.56 -5.21
CA TYR A 285 -2.00 -4.72 -5.92
C TYR A 285 -2.63 -3.49 -6.57
N TYR A 286 -3.94 -3.49 -6.79
CA TYR A 286 -4.65 -2.34 -7.34
C TYR A 286 -4.98 -1.29 -6.30
N GLY A 287 -4.70 -1.49 -5.00
CA GLY A 287 -5.06 -0.51 -3.98
C GLY A 287 -4.49 0.89 -4.23
N TYR A 288 -3.26 0.96 -4.71
CA TYR A 288 -2.66 2.23 -5.12
C TYR A 288 -3.30 2.80 -6.40
N VAL A 289 -3.60 1.93 -7.37
CA VAL A 289 -4.30 2.30 -8.62
C VAL A 289 -5.66 2.94 -8.31
N PHE A 290 -6.45 2.33 -7.42
CA PHE A 290 -7.73 2.86 -6.98
C PHE A 290 -7.60 4.21 -6.25
N LEU A 291 -6.59 4.36 -5.37
CA LEU A 291 -6.33 5.64 -4.71
C LEU A 291 -6.04 6.76 -5.73
N VAL A 292 -5.17 6.50 -6.70
CA VAL A 292 -4.81 7.49 -7.75
C VAL A 292 -6.02 7.79 -8.64
N MET A 293 -6.78 6.76 -9.04
CA MET A 293 -8.01 6.93 -9.81
C MET A 293 -9.01 7.83 -9.08
N TYR A 294 -9.29 7.58 -7.79
CA TYR A 294 -10.20 8.42 -7.01
C TYR A 294 -9.69 9.86 -6.85
N LEU A 295 -8.38 10.07 -6.68
CA LEU A 295 -7.79 11.41 -6.66
C LEU A 295 -7.97 12.13 -7.99
N LEU A 296 -7.75 11.43 -9.11
CA LEU A 296 -7.93 11.98 -10.45
C LEU A 296 -9.39 12.33 -10.74
N VAL A 297 -10.34 11.47 -10.36
CA VAL A 297 -11.78 11.77 -10.46
C VAL A 297 -12.10 13.08 -9.74
N ILE A 298 -11.66 13.22 -8.49
CA ILE A 298 -11.89 14.44 -7.70
C ILE A 298 -11.21 15.68 -8.31
N CYS A 299 -10.07 15.51 -8.99
CA CYS A 299 -9.40 16.61 -9.69
C CYS A 299 -10.08 17.01 -11.01
N GLY A 300 -10.82 16.08 -11.63
CA GLY A 300 -11.54 16.28 -12.89
C GLY A 300 -12.96 16.81 -12.73
N LEU A 301 -13.56 16.62 -11.54
CA LEU A 301 -14.78 17.32 -11.11
C LEU A 301 -14.51 18.81 -10.89
#